data_AF-A0A7X6BF88-F1
#
_entry.id   AF-A0A7X6BF88-F1
#
_cell.length_a   1.000
_cell.length_b   1.000
_cell.length_c   1.000
_cell.angle_alpha   90.00
_cell.angle_beta   90.00
_cell.angle_gamma   90.00
#
_symmetry.space_group_name_H-M   'P 1'
#
loop_
_entity.id
_entity.type
_entity.pdbx_description
1 polymer ?
#
loop_
_entity_poly.entity_id
_entity_poly.type
_entity_poly.pdbx_seq_one_letter_code
_entity_poly.pdbx_strand_id
1 'polypeptide(L)' 'MSTQTLRLTTLSYDIDRALAGELRREQPSPLRVFRLRRLKQVIRTRFERLIRRRR' A
#
# COMPACT_ATOMS: atom_id res chain seq x y z
N MET A 1 -10.41 14.09 -10.61
CA MET A 1 -9.41 13.22 -9.92
C MET A 1 -8.65 12.45 -11.00
N SER A 2 -7.32 12.47 -11.06
CA SER A 2 -6.62 11.79 -12.18
C SER A 2 -6.67 10.27 -12.07
N THR A 3 -6.58 9.58 -13.22
CA THR A 3 -6.43 8.12 -13.33
C THR A 3 -5.27 7.55 -12.50
N GLN A 4 -4.15 8.26 -12.37
CA GLN A 4 -3.00 7.81 -11.55
C GLN A 4 -3.29 7.81 -10.05
N THR A 5 -3.95 8.85 -9.53
CA THR A 5 -4.39 8.93 -8.13
C THR A 5 -5.33 7.78 -7.78
N LEU A 6 -6.32 7.51 -8.66
CA LEU A 6 -7.25 6.39 -8.51
C LEU A 6 -6.54 5.02 -8.47
N ARG A 7 -5.58 4.79 -9.37
CA ARG A 7 -4.79 3.54 -9.38
C ARG A 7 -3.95 3.35 -8.11
N LEU A 8 -3.36 4.42 -7.57
CA LEU A 8 -2.57 4.35 -6.34
C LEU A 8 -3.45 4.11 -5.10
N THR A 9 -4.65 4.69 -5.05
CA THR A 9 -5.60 4.42 -3.97
C THR A 9 -6.11 2.98 -3.98
N THR A 10 -6.45 2.43 -5.16
CA THR A 10 -6.83 1.02 -5.29
C THR A 10 -5.70 0.10 -4.86
N LEU A 11 -4.47 0.35 -5.33
CA LEU A 11 -3.31 -0.45 -4.96
C LEU A 11 -3.01 -0.39 -3.46
N SER A 12 -3.19 0.77 -2.81
CA SER A 12 -3.03 0.91 -1.37
C SER A 12 -4.07 0.07 -0.60
N TYR A 13 -5.33 0.07 -1.05
CA TYR A 13 -6.40 -0.72 -0.46
C TYR A 13 -6.12 -2.22 -0.57
N ASP A 14 -5.68 -2.69 -1.74
CA ASP A 14 -5.36 -4.11 -1.96
C ASP A 14 -4.24 -4.61 -1.05
N ILE A 15 -3.22 -3.77 -0.80
CA ILE A 15 -2.12 -4.10 0.11
C ILE A 15 -2.58 -4.14 1.56
N ASP A 16 -3.45 -3.22 1.97
CA ASP A 16 -4.02 -3.21 3.31
C ASP A 16 -4.86 -4.46 3.55
N ARG A 17 -5.65 -4.87 2.56
CA ARG A 17 -6.39 -6.13 2.60
C ARG A 17 -5.47 -7.35 2.69
N ALA A 18 -4.40 -7.39 1.89
CA ALA A 18 -3.43 -8.49 1.93
C ALA A 18 -2.68 -8.56 3.27
N LEU A 19 -2.31 -7.41 3.84
CA LEU A 19 -1.64 -7.31 5.14
C LEU A 19 -2.57 -7.78 6.27
N ALA A 20 -3.82 -7.33 6.26
CA ALA A 20 -4.82 -7.80 7.21
C ALA A 20 -5.06 -9.32 7.07
N GLY A 21 -5.08 -9.84 5.84
CA GLY A 21 -5.20 -11.27 5.58
C GLY A 21 -4.01 -12.08 6.12
N GLU A 22 -2.79 -11.58 5.96
CA GLU A 22 -1.59 -12.25 6.48
C GLU A 22 -1.55 -12.25 8.02
N LEU A 23 -1.91 -11.13 8.66
CA LEU A 23 -1.92 -10.99 10.12
C LEU A 23 -3.00 -11.83 10.81
N ARG A 24 -4.06 -12.22 10.09
CA ARG A 24 -5.14 -13.09 10.58
C ARG A 24 -4.83 -14.58 10.48
N ARG A 25 -3.72 -14.95 9.84
CA ARG A 25 -3.31 -16.36 9.77
C ARG A 25 -2.87 -16.84 11.13
N GLU A 26 -3.09 -18.11 11.42
CA GLU A 26 -2.62 -18.76 12.64
C GLU A 26 -1.10 -18.63 12.80
N GLN A 27 -0.37 -18.67 11.68
CA GLN A 27 1.07 -18.41 11.62
C GLN A 27 1.36 -17.34 10.56
N PRO A 28 1.39 -16.06 10.94
CA PRO A 28 1.71 -14.98 10.01
C PRO A 28 3.19 -15.05 9.62
N SER A 29 3.50 -14.94 8.32
CA SER A 29 4.88 -14.90 7.86
C SER A 29 5.50 -13.51 8.13
N PRO A 30 6.53 -13.40 9.00
CA PRO A 30 7.13 -12.10 9.33
C PRO A 30 7.72 -11.40 8.11
N LEU A 31 8.35 -12.18 7.21
CA LEU A 31 8.89 -11.68 5.95
C LEU A 31 7.80 -11.10 5.05
N ARG A 32 6.63 -11.74 4.99
CA ARG A 32 5.52 -11.33 4.14
C ARG A 32 4.86 -10.06 4.69
N VAL A 33 4.67 -9.98 6.00
CA VAL A 33 4.24 -8.75 6.70
C VAL A 33 5.21 -7.60 6.45
N PHE A 34 6.52 -7.83 6.59
CA PHE A 34 7.55 -6.81 6.33
C PHE A 34 7.49 -6.30 4.88
N ARG A 35 7.41 -7.21 3.89
CA ARG A 35 7.32 -6.84 2.47
C ARG A 35 6.07 -6.00 2.18
N LEU A 36 4.91 -6.38 2.73
CA LEU A 36 3.65 -5.64 2.55
C LEU A 36 3.72 -4.24 3.18
N ARG A 37 4.28 -4.12 4.39
CA ARG A 37 4.51 -2.81 5.04
C ARG A 37 5.46 -1.93 4.21
N ARG A 38 6.56 -2.51 3.71
CA ARG A 38 7.51 -1.78 2.84
C ARG A 38 6.87 -1.33 1.54
N LEU A 39 6.05 -2.17 0.92
CA LEU A 39 5.33 -1.83 -0.31
C LEU A 39 4.32 -0.69 -0.07
N LYS A 40 3.57 -0.74 1.04
CA LYS A 40 2.67 0.35 1.45
C LYS A 40 3.42 1.68 1.59
N GLN A 41 4.59 1.67 2.23
CA GLN A 41 5.42 2.86 2.38
C GLN A 41 5.85 3.45 1.03
N VAL A 42 6.30 2.60 0.09
CA VAL A 42 6.70 3.05 -1.25
C VAL A 42 5.54 3.72 -1.99
N ILE A 43 4.35 3.13 -1.91
CA ILE A 43 3.14 3.71 -2.54
C ILE A 43 2.77 5.03 -1.90
N ARG A 44 2.83 5.12 -0.56
CA ARG A 44 2.58 6.38 0.17
C ARG A 44 3.53 7.48 -0.29
N THR A 45 4.83 7.21 -0.39
CA THR A 45 5.81 8.18 -0.89
C THR A 45 5.52 8.60 -2.33
N ARG A 46 5.12 7.67 -3.20
CA ARG A 46 4.72 8.00 -4.58
C ARG A 46 3.47 8.88 -4.61
N PHE A 47 2.50 8.59 -3.75
CA PHE A 47 1.27 9.37 -3.63
C PHE A 47 1.54 10.78 -3.12
N GLU A 48 2.34 10.93 -2.06
CA GLU A 48 2.77 12.23 -1.53
C GLU A 48 3.50 13.06 -2.60
N ARG A 49 4.40 12.46 -3.37
CA ARG A 49 5.08 13.13 -4.50
C ARG A 49 4.10 13.55 -5.60
N LEU A 50 3.13 12.70 -5.92
CA LEU A 50 2.12 13.00 -6.94
C LEU A 50 1.23 14.18 -6.51
N ILE A 51 0.84 14.23 -5.24
CA ILE A 51 0.05 15.35 -4.69
C ILE A 51 0.87 16.64 -4.66
N ARG A 52 2.14 16.59 -4.21
CA ARG A 52 3.01 17.77 -4.20
C ARG A 52 3.21 18.39 -5.59
N ARG A 53 3.18 17.59 -6.66
CA ARG A 53 3.26 18.09 -8.04
C ARG A 53 1.98 18.74 -8.56
N ARG A 54 0.85 18.54 -7.88
CA ARG A 54 -0.45 19.11 -8.26
C ARG A 54 -0.85 20.35 -7.47
N ARG A 55 -0.07 20.68 -6.45
CA ARG A 55 -0.27 21.85 -5.59
C ARG A 55 0.70 22.93 -6.03
#